data_AF-A0A4R0Q0A6-F1
#
_entry.id   AF-A0A4R0Q0A6-F1
#
_cell.length_a   1.000
_cell.length_b   1.000
_cell.length_c   1.000
_cell.angle_alpha   90.00
_cell.angle_beta   90.00
_cell.angle_gamma   90.00
#
_symmetry.space_group_name_H-M   'P 1'
#
loop_
_entity.id
_entity.type
_entity.pdbx_description
1 polymer ?
#
loop_
_entity_poly.entity_id
_entity_poly.type
_entity_poly.pdbx_seq_one_letter_code
_entity_poly.pdbx_strand_id
1 'polypeptide(L)'
;MKKQNSIFLFATITVLLFACSKKQAAELKPETPTPNGPTPVTTANVTYTNFTGALFQTKCNSCHGPNGGIKGVWAFNGLASIKNDARVANSVLVTKTMPRGGSLTVSERELLQAWVDKGMPE
;
A
#
# COMPACT_ATOMS: atom_id res chain seq x y z
N MET A 1 -52.79 -18.36 54.26
CA MET A 1 -52.27 -17.45 55.29
C MET A 1 -50.84 -17.88 55.66
N LYS A 2 -49.93 -16.91 55.87
CA LYS A 2 -48.54 -17.00 56.41
C LYS A 2 -47.50 -17.75 55.54
N LYS A 3 -46.60 -17.08 54.81
CA LYS A 3 -45.36 -16.31 55.19
C LYS A 3 -44.34 -17.13 56.01
N GLN A 4 -43.20 -17.44 55.39
CA GLN A 4 -41.80 -17.10 55.80
C GLN A 4 -40.83 -17.97 54.96
N ASN A 5 -40.02 -17.43 54.05
CA ASN A 5 -38.82 -16.60 54.18
C ASN A 5 -37.55 -17.37 54.57
N SER A 6 -36.54 -17.22 53.72
CA SER A 6 -35.09 -17.26 53.96
C SER A 6 -34.31 -18.57 53.96
N ILE A 7 -33.46 -18.66 52.91
CA ILE A 7 -32.01 -18.85 52.95
C ILE A 7 -31.53 -20.18 53.55
N PHE A 8 -31.19 -21.13 52.69
CA PHE A 8 -30.07 -22.09 52.71
C PHE A 8 -30.33 -22.94 51.45
N LEU A 9 -29.50 -23.00 50.41
CA LEU A 9 -28.09 -23.34 50.44
C LEU A 9 -27.53 -22.94 49.06
N PHE A 10 -26.78 -21.85 49.06
CA PHE A 10 -25.83 -21.49 48.00
C PHE A 10 -24.84 -22.65 47.83
N ALA A 11 -25.05 -23.51 46.84
CA ALA A 11 -24.01 -24.41 46.38
C ALA A 11 -24.38 -24.97 45.02
N THR A 12 -23.42 -24.94 44.10
CA THR A 12 -23.40 -25.62 42.79
C THR A 12 -23.87 -24.75 41.63
N ILE A 13 -23.03 -24.73 40.59
CA ILE A 13 -23.14 -23.99 39.32
C ILE A 13 -22.56 -22.55 39.39
N THR A 14 -21.32 -22.46 39.89
CA THR A 14 -20.41 -21.33 39.60
C THR A 14 -19.12 -21.79 38.91
N VAL A 15 -19.07 -23.02 38.37
CA VAL A 15 -17.86 -23.59 37.78
C VAL A 15 -18.06 -23.86 36.29
N LEU A 16 -18.15 -22.80 35.50
CA LEU A 16 -18.11 -22.89 34.02
C LEU A 16 -17.21 -21.80 33.39
N LEU A 17 -16.35 -21.12 34.16
CA LEU A 17 -15.49 -20.01 33.67
C LEU A 17 -13.98 -20.30 33.67
N PHE A 18 -13.54 -21.56 33.65
CA PHE A 18 -12.11 -21.92 33.62
C PHE A 18 -11.63 -22.62 32.35
N ALA A 19 -12.25 -22.35 31.20
CA ALA A 19 -11.77 -22.85 29.89
C ALA A 19 -11.28 -21.73 28.95
N CYS A 20 -10.64 -20.69 29.50
CA CYS A 20 -9.72 -19.85 28.74
C CYS A 20 -8.31 -20.12 29.26
N SER A 21 -7.75 -21.27 28.88
CA SER A 21 -6.29 -21.44 28.82
C SER A 21 -5.78 -20.44 27.81
N LYS A 22 -5.40 -19.27 28.32
CA LYS A 22 -4.50 -18.30 27.71
C LYS A 22 -3.20 -19.03 27.37
N LYS A 23 -3.21 -19.70 26.21
CA LYS A 23 -2.01 -20.05 25.48
C LYS A 23 -1.36 -18.71 25.16
N GLN A 24 -0.35 -18.39 25.95
CA GLN A 24 0.58 -17.32 25.70
C GLN A 24 1.02 -17.47 24.25
N ALA A 25 0.54 -16.58 23.38
CA ALA A 25 1.13 -16.42 22.07
C ALA A 25 2.60 -16.13 22.34
N ALA A 26 3.47 -16.97 21.79
CA ALA A 26 4.91 -16.74 21.86
C ALA A 26 5.15 -15.27 21.49
N GLU A 27 5.89 -14.55 22.35
CA GLU A 27 6.37 -13.22 21.99
C GLU A 27 7.00 -13.33 20.60
N LEU A 28 6.44 -12.58 19.66
CA LEU A 28 7.06 -12.35 18.36
C LEU A 28 8.34 -11.58 18.64
N LYS A 29 9.41 -12.31 18.96
CA LYS A 29 10.77 -11.80 18.83
C LYS A 29 10.88 -11.27 17.39
N PRO A 30 11.32 -10.02 17.16
CA PRO A 30 11.58 -9.56 15.81
C PRO A 30 12.61 -10.52 15.19
N GLU A 31 12.13 -11.39 14.29
CA GLU A 31 13.01 -12.14 13.42
C GLU A 31 13.55 -11.14 12.40
N THR A 32 14.85 -10.86 12.49
CA THR A 32 15.57 -10.19 11.41
C THR A 32 15.42 -11.04 10.15
N PRO A 33 14.73 -10.58 9.10
CA PRO A 33 14.54 -11.42 7.92
C PRO A 33 15.89 -11.51 7.19
N THR A 34 16.43 -12.72 7.09
CA THR A 34 17.46 -13.06 6.10
C THR A 34 16.83 -12.92 4.71
N PRO A 35 17.27 -12.01 3.84
CA PRO A 35 16.54 -11.65 2.64
C PRO A 35 16.86 -12.63 1.50
N ASN A 36 16.10 -13.72 1.40
CA ASN A 36 16.07 -14.58 0.21
C ASN A 36 14.79 -14.36 -0.63
N GLY A 37 14.32 -13.11 -0.69
CA GLY A 37 13.24 -12.68 -1.57
C GLY A 37 13.51 -11.28 -2.12
N PRO A 38 12.85 -10.85 -3.22
CA PRO A 38 12.98 -9.50 -3.73
C PRO A 38 12.69 -8.50 -2.60
N THR A 39 13.57 -7.53 -2.40
CA THR A 39 13.34 -6.47 -1.42
C THR A 39 12.01 -5.79 -1.73
N PRO A 40 11.04 -5.73 -0.79
CA PRO A 40 9.77 -5.05 -1.03
C PRO A 40 10.00 -3.59 -1.43
N VAL A 41 9.24 -3.12 -2.42
CA VAL A 41 9.28 -1.70 -2.79
C VAL A 41 8.51 -0.89 -1.75
N THR A 42 9.16 0.13 -1.23
CA THR A 42 8.67 1.05 -0.21
C THR A 42 8.96 2.48 -0.65
N THR A 43 8.32 3.44 0.02
CA THR A 43 8.66 4.87 -0.16
C THR A 43 10.12 5.17 0.17
N ALA A 44 10.84 4.31 0.89
CA ALA A 44 12.26 4.46 1.24
C ALA A 44 13.23 3.94 0.16
N ASN A 45 12.84 2.99 -0.69
CA ASN A 45 13.73 2.39 -1.70
C ASN A 45 13.19 2.43 -3.14
N VAL A 46 12.05 3.09 -3.41
CA VAL A 46 11.48 3.20 -4.75
C VAL A 46 12.44 3.85 -5.76
N THR A 47 12.56 3.23 -6.93
CA THR A 47 13.33 3.70 -8.09
C THR A 47 12.56 3.48 -9.40
N TYR A 48 13.14 3.92 -10.52
CA TYR A 48 12.60 3.64 -11.84
C TYR A 48 12.58 2.14 -12.15
N THR A 49 13.69 1.47 -11.89
CA THR A 49 13.92 0.06 -12.22
C THR A 49 13.02 -0.87 -11.41
N ASN A 50 12.77 -0.57 -10.13
CA ASN A 50 12.00 -1.46 -9.27
C ASN A 50 10.47 -1.21 -9.28
N PHE A 51 10.02 -0.04 -9.75
CA PHE A 51 8.59 0.30 -9.70
C PHE A 51 8.12 1.31 -10.74
N THR A 52 8.66 2.54 -10.77
CA THR A 52 7.99 3.61 -11.54
C THR A 52 8.02 3.37 -13.04
N GLY A 53 9.07 2.75 -13.58
CA GLY A 53 9.12 2.36 -14.99
C GLY A 53 7.97 1.44 -15.39
N ALA A 54 7.69 0.41 -14.57
CA ALA A 54 6.56 -0.49 -14.78
C ALA A 54 5.21 0.23 -14.62
N LEU A 55 5.11 1.18 -13.69
CA LEU A 55 3.90 2.00 -13.53
C LEU A 55 3.61 2.83 -14.79
N PHE A 56 4.59 3.54 -15.33
CA PHE A 56 4.43 4.31 -16.58
C PHE A 56 4.11 3.40 -17.77
N GLN A 57 4.76 2.24 -17.86
CA GLN A 57 4.50 1.27 -18.91
C GLN A 57 3.08 0.71 -18.87
N THR A 58 2.52 0.49 -17.67
CA THR A 58 1.21 -0.14 -17.51
C THR A 58 0.06 0.86 -17.51
N LYS A 59 0.25 2.05 -16.94
CA LYS A 59 -0.83 3.04 -16.74
C LYS A 59 -0.79 4.20 -17.74
N CYS A 60 0.33 4.46 -18.40
CA CYS A 60 0.52 5.65 -19.23
C CYS A 60 0.78 5.31 -20.71
N ASN A 61 1.48 4.21 -20.99
CA ASN A 61 1.98 3.89 -22.33
C ASN A 61 0.87 3.70 -23.39
N SER A 62 -0.33 3.27 -23.03
CA SER A 62 -1.41 3.09 -24.01
C SER A 62 -1.81 4.40 -24.71
N CYS A 63 -1.72 5.53 -24.01
CA CYS A 63 -2.04 6.85 -24.57
C CYS A 63 -0.80 7.65 -24.97
N HIS A 64 0.31 7.47 -24.24
CA HIS A 64 1.53 8.27 -24.37
C HIS A 64 2.71 7.53 -25.01
N GLY A 65 2.62 6.22 -25.21
CA GLY A 65 3.69 5.43 -25.82
C GLY A 65 3.82 5.64 -27.33
N PRO A 66 4.75 4.91 -28.00
CA PRO A 66 5.02 5.06 -29.44
C PRO A 66 3.79 4.94 -30.34
N ASN A 67 2.81 4.12 -29.92
CA ASN A 67 1.56 3.88 -30.63
C ASN A 67 0.35 4.60 -30.00
N GLY A 68 0.57 5.42 -28.97
CA GLY A 68 -0.49 6.12 -28.25
C GLY A 68 -1.03 7.31 -29.04
N GLY A 69 -2.36 7.47 -29.03
CA GLY A 69 -3.04 8.54 -29.76
C GLY A 69 -2.72 9.96 -29.28
N ILE A 70 -2.14 10.12 -28.09
CA ILE A 70 -1.86 11.41 -27.44
C ILE A 70 -0.34 11.66 -27.29
N LYS A 71 0.50 10.83 -27.94
CA LYS A 71 1.97 10.97 -27.91
C LYS A 71 2.49 12.35 -28.38
N GLY A 72 1.72 13.06 -29.20
CA GLY A 72 2.05 14.42 -29.66
C GLY A 72 1.98 15.49 -28.55
N VAL A 73 1.28 15.22 -27.43
CA VAL A 73 1.24 16.11 -26.27
C VAL A 73 2.41 15.82 -25.32
N TRP A 74 2.61 14.54 -25.04
CA TRP A 74 3.76 14.02 -24.30
C TRP A 74 3.98 12.57 -24.74
N ALA A 75 5.21 12.25 -25.12
CA ALA A 75 5.62 10.92 -25.55
C ALA A 75 6.44 10.25 -24.45
N PHE A 76 5.95 9.13 -23.94
CA PHE A 76 6.70 8.26 -23.04
C PHE A 76 7.72 7.46 -23.86
N ASN A 77 9.00 7.76 -23.67
CA ASN A 77 10.12 7.08 -24.33
C ASN A 77 11.27 6.73 -23.36
N GLY A 78 10.92 6.51 -22.08
CA GLY A 78 11.85 6.17 -21.02
C GLY A 78 12.01 7.27 -19.97
N LEU A 79 12.89 7.04 -19.00
CA LEU A 79 13.09 7.90 -17.83
C LEU A 79 13.33 9.37 -18.20
N ALA A 80 14.09 9.64 -19.26
CA ALA A 80 14.39 11.01 -19.70
C ALA A 80 13.13 11.81 -20.07
N SER A 81 12.12 11.21 -20.74
CA SER A 81 10.86 11.90 -21.04
C SER A 81 10.07 12.32 -19.81
N ILE A 82 10.24 11.61 -18.70
CA ILE A 82 9.58 11.91 -17.44
C ILE A 82 10.36 13.01 -16.70
N LYS A 83 11.68 12.88 -16.62
CA LYS A 83 12.56 13.84 -15.91
C LYS A 83 12.57 15.23 -16.54
N ASN A 84 12.54 15.30 -17.86
CA ASN A 84 12.70 16.56 -18.59
C ASN A 84 11.38 17.35 -18.74
N ASP A 85 10.26 16.82 -18.23
CA ASP A 85 8.95 17.47 -18.36
C ASP A 85 8.19 17.49 -17.03
N ALA A 86 8.32 18.60 -16.30
CA ALA A 86 7.64 18.80 -15.01
C ALA A 86 6.11 18.69 -15.09
N ARG A 87 5.51 18.83 -16.29
CA ARG A 87 4.06 18.67 -16.48
C ARG A 87 3.61 17.25 -16.19
N VAL A 88 4.49 16.25 -16.38
CA VAL A 88 4.17 14.85 -16.09
C VAL A 88 3.85 14.68 -14.61
N ALA A 89 4.80 15.03 -13.73
CA ALA A 89 4.59 14.95 -12.28
C ALA A 89 3.42 15.83 -11.82
N ASN A 90 3.30 17.05 -12.35
CA ASN A 90 2.21 17.96 -12.01
C ASN A 90 0.83 17.37 -12.38
N SER A 91 0.69 16.79 -13.57
CA SER A 91 -0.58 16.21 -14.05
C SER A 91 -1.04 14.99 -13.26
N VAL A 92 -0.09 14.21 -12.74
CA VAL A 92 -0.36 12.95 -12.02
C VAL A 92 -0.51 13.16 -10.52
N LEU A 93 0.35 13.99 -9.91
CA LEU A 93 0.44 14.12 -8.46
C LEU A 93 -0.30 15.35 -7.92
N VAL A 94 -0.25 16.47 -8.65
CA VAL A 94 -0.80 17.75 -8.20
C VAL A 94 -2.23 17.94 -8.70
N THR A 95 -2.42 18.05 -10.02
CA THR A 95 -3.74 18.28 -10.61
C THR A 95 -4.57 17.01 -10.71
N LYS A 96 -3.92 15.83 -10.65
CA LYS A 96 -4.54 14.50 -10.69
C LYS A 96 -5.47 14.34 -11.89
N THR A 97 -5.13 14.98 -13.01
CA THR A 97 -5.88 14.93 -14.28
C THR A 97 -5.48 13.71 -15.12
N MET A 98 -4.40 13.04 -14.75
CA MET A 98 -3.91 11.81 -15.36
C MET A 98 -3.85 10.65 -14.36
N PRO A 99 -4.10 9.40 -14.82
CA PRO A 99 -4.48 9.02 -16.18
C PRO A 99 -5.97 9.31 -16.48
N ARG A 100 -6.28 9.75 -17.71
CA ARG A 100 -7.68 9.92 -18.14
C ARG A 100 -8.35 8.55 -18.34
N GLY A 101 -9.56 8.40 -17.79
CA GLY A 101 -10.32 7.14 -17.89
C GLY A 101 -9.75 5.99 -17.07
N GLY A 102 -8.75 6.26 -16.22
CA GLY A 102 -8.15 5.30 -15.31
C GLY A 102 -7.85 5.94 -13.96
N SER A 103 -7.11 5.23 -13.12
CA SER A 103 -6.67 5.75 -11.84
C SER A 103 -5.34 5.12 -11.40
N LEU A 104 -4.68 5.81 -10.48
CA LEU A 104 -3.66 5.21 -9.62
C LEU A 104 -4.31 4.92 -8.27
N THR A 105 -4.00 3.75 -7.73
CA THR A 105 -4.25 3.41 -6.33
C THR A 105 -3.51 4.39 -5.40
N VAL A 106 -3.91 4.40 -4.13
CA VAL A 106 -3.25 5.22 -3.11
C VAL A 106 -1.76 4.87 -3.00
N SER A 107 -1.45 3.58 -2.89
CA SER A 107 -0.06 3.10 -2.78
C SER A 107 0.77 3.43 -4.03
N GLU A 108 0.23 3.27 -5.24
CA GLU A 108 0.95 3.66 -6.46
C GLU A 108 1.28 5.16 -6.47
N ARG A 109 0.35 5.99 -6.00
CA ARG A 109 0.55 7.44 -5.93
C ARG A 109 1.56 7.84 -4.85
N GLU A 110 1.55 7.19 -3.69
CA GLU A 110 2.52 7.40 -2.62
C GLU A 110 3.93 7.01 -3.04
N LEU A 111 4.09 5.85 -3.70
CA LEU A 111 5.37 5.42 -4.24
C LEU A 111 5.87 6.34 -5.34
N LEU A 112 4.98 6.79 -6.24
CA LEU A 112 5.33 7.76 -7.28
C LEU A 112 5.73 9.12 -6.69
N GLN A 113 5.02 9.60 -5.67
CA GLN A 113 5.36 10.84 -4.96
C GLN A 113 6.74 10.71 -4.31
N ALA A 114 6.99 9.64 -3.55
CA ALA A 114 8.28 9.41 -2.92
C ALA A 114 9.43 9.29 -3.93
N TRP A 115 9.17 8.73 -5.11
CA TRP A 115 10.16 8.68 -6.18
C TRP A 115 10.49 10.06 -6.74
N VAL A 116 9.48 10.92 -6.95
CA VAL A 116 9.69 12.32 -7.38
C VAL A 116 10.44 13.11 -6.31
N ASP A 117 10.06 12.99 -5.05
CA ASP A 117 10.68 13.71 -3.92
C ASP A 117 12.16 13.37 -3.73
N LYS A 118 12.58 12.16 -4.14
CA LYS A 118 13.97 11.72 -4.14
C LYS A 118 14.78 12.13 -5.37
N GLY A 119 14.22 12.95 -6.26
CA GLY A 119 14.90 13.35 -7.49
C GLY A 119 14.89 12.27 -8.58
N MET A 120 13.88 11.38 -8.57
CA MET A 120 13.64 10.40 -9.62
C MET A 120 14.85 9.46 -9.85
N PRO A 121 15.29 8.69 -8.83
CA PRO A 121 16.39 7.74 -8.98
C PRO A 121 16.06 6.62 -9.96
N GLU A 122 17.08 6.13 -10.68
CA GLU A 122 16.95 4.99 -11.60
C GLU A 122 16.92 3.65 -10.89
#